data_AF-A0A973ZBV0-F1
#
_entry.id   AF-A0A973ZBV0-F1
#
_cell.length_a   1.000
_cell.length_b   1.000
_cell.length_c   1.000
_cell.angle_alpha   90.00
_cell.angle_beta   90.00
_cell.angle_gamma   90.00
#
_symmetry.space_group_name_H-M   'P 1'
#
loop_
_entity.id
_entity.type
_entity.pdbx_description
1 polymer ?
#
loop_
_entity_poly.entity_id
_entity_poly.type
_entity_poly.pdbx_seq_one_letter_code
_entity_poly.pdbx_strand_id
1 'polypeptide(L)'
;MTPKAQESSGPRLDERITGALVGAAVGDALGGPVEGYSPDQIVERHGGRVHGIVGPWNGDAWRTARPIAPYHKGDGHVTDDTLMTHALVRVYATVRDHLDAYAVADHLVPDLMTNPRWIPELEAEALPLHRVFLAEKWLVARIHYGHVDPREAGVGNIVNCGAAMYMAPVGLVNAAAPRAAYAEALDIAGAHQSSYGREAAGVLAAAVAAACTPGATPDSVISTCLSLAKDGTRAAIERTCEVAGAHTDFESALAPLREAVTPYDTVGPDYRRPSLGARRPSRL
;
A
#
# COMPACT_ATOMS: atom_id res chain seq x y z
N MET A 1 -30.96 -35.07 19.00
CA MET A 1 -29.65 -34.40 19.22
C MET A 1 -29.33 -33.61 17.98
N THR A 2 -29.45 -32.30 18.03
CA THR A 2 -28.98 -31.41 16.96
C THR A 2 -27.45 -31.49 16.93
N PRO A 3 -26.81 -31.76 15.78
CA PRO A 3 -25.35 -31.76 15.72
C PRO A 3 -24.87 -30.38 16.12
N LYS A 4 -23.99 -30.29 17.14
CA LYS A 4 -23.22 -29.07 17.39
C LYS A 4 -22.43 -28.80 16.13
N ALA A 5 -22.74 -27.71 15.43
CA ALA A 5 -21.89 -27.19 14.38
C ALA A 5 -20.49 -27.02 14.99
N GLN A 6 -19.48 -27.63 14.38
CA GLN A 6 -18.09 -27.35 14.72
C GLN A 6 -17.89 -25.85 14.48
N GLU A 7 -17.75 -25.07 15.56
CA GLU A 7 -17.27 -23.70 15.46
C GLU A 7 -15.92 -23.77 14.76
N SER A 8 -15.80 -23.14 13.58
CA SER A 8 -14.51 -23.01 12.91
C SER A 8 -13.59 -22.25 13.85
N SER A 9 -12.48 -22.85 14.27
CA SER A 9 -11.53 -22.27 15.24
C SER A 9 -10.72 -21.07 14.73
N GLY A 10 -11.07 -20.53 13.55
CA GLY A 10 -10.41 -19.37 12.95
C GLY A 10 -11.27 -18.11 13.00
N PRO A 11 -10.66 -16.91 12.87
CA PRO A 11 -11.39 -15.66 12.90
C PRO A 11 -12.41 -15.61 11.77
N ARG A 12 -13.58 -15.04 12.07
CA ARG A 12 -14.66 -14.83 11.12
C ARG A 12 -14.26 -13.82 10.03
N LEU A 13 -15.00 -13.79 8.93
CA LEU A 13 -14.69 -12.88 7.82
C LEU A 13 -14.79 -11.40 8.24
N ASP A 14 -15.75 -11.02 9.07
CA ASP A 14 -15.88 -9.66 9.61
C ASP A 14 -14.68 -9.26 10.47
N GLU A 15 -14.14 -10.19 11.26
CA GLU A 15 -12.92 -9.97 12.04
C GLU A 15 -11.69 -9.82 11.15
N ARG A 16 -11.59 -10.60 10.07
CA ARG A 16 -10.50 -10.47 9.08
C ARG A 16 -10.54 -9.13 8.35
N ILE A 17 -11.73 -8.70 7.91
CA ILE A 17 -11.94 -7.41 7.25
C ILE A 17 -11.53 -6.27 8.21
N THR A 18 -12.03 -6.32 9.44
CA THR A 18 -11.71 -5.31 10.47
C THR A 18 -10.22 -5.29 10.77
N GLY A 19 -9.62 -6.47 11.00
CA GLY A 19 -8.20 -6.61 11.30
C GLY A 19 -7.29 -6.14 10.16
N ALA A 20 -7.67 -6.37 8.90
CA ALA A 20 -6.90 -5.90 7.75
C ALA A 20 -6.93 -4.36 7.63
N LEU A 21 -8.11 -3.73 7.76
CA LEU A 21 -8.25 -2.27 7.65
C LEU A 21 -7.63 -1.55 8.84
N VAL A 22 -7.87 -2.02 10.07
CA VAL A 22 -7.27 -1.44 11.29
C VAL A 22 -5.77 -1.70 11.30
N GLY A 23 -5.32 -2.90 10.91
CA GLY A 23 -3.90 -3.25 10.83
C GLY A 23 -3.13 -2.37 9.84
N ALA A 24 -3.73 -2.07 8.68
CA ALA A 24 -3.16 -1.12 7.72
C ALA A 24 -3.00 0.28 8.34
N ALA A 25 -4.03 0.80 9.00
CA ALA A 25 -3.98 2.11 9.65
C ALA A 25 -2.97 2.17 10.82
N VAL A 26 -2.86 1.09 11.61
CA VAL A 26 -1.86 0.99 12.68
C VAL A 26 -0.45 0.93 12.11
N GLY A 27 -0.23 0.14 11.05
CA GLY A 27 1.07 0.05 10.38
C GLY A 27 1.51 1.38 9.78
N ASP A 28 0.59 2.09 9.13
CA ASP A 28 0.77 3.45 8.61
C ASP A 28 1.18 4.42 9.73
N ALA A 29 0.42 4.49 10.83
CA ALA A 29 0.72 5.36 11.96
C ALA A 29 2.05 5.02 12.68
N LEU A 30 2.47 3.75 12.71
CA LEU A 30 3.75 3.33 13.25
C LEU A 30 4.92 3.70 12.34
N GLY A 31 4.74 3.59 11.02
CA GLY A 31 5.78 3.84 10.02
C GLY A 31 5.99 5.33 9.69
N GLY A 32 4.93 6.13 9.75
CA GLY A 32 4.94 7.57 9.41
C GLY A 32 6.10 8.37 10.03
N PRO A 33 6.28 8.39 11.37
CA PRO A 33 7.32 9.19 12.00
C PRO A 33 8.77 8.81 11.63
N VAL A 34 9.01 7.60 11.13
CA VAL A 34 10.35 7.11 10.76
C VAL A 34 10.60 7.05 9.25
N GLU A 35 9.65 7.52 8.44
CA GLU A 35 9.76 7.51 6.99
C GLU A 35 10.93 8.36 6.46
N GLY A 36 11.72 7.76 5.58
CA GLY A 36 12.87 8.40 4.93
C GLY A 36 14.14 8.42 5.79
N TYR A 37 14.21 7.63 6.86
CA TYR A 37 15.39 7.43 7.70
C TYR A 37 15.90 5.99 7.60
N SER A 38 17.22 5.81 7.73
CA SER A 38 17.82 4.47 7.72
C SER A 38 17.55 3.71 9.03
N PRO A 39 17.65 2.37 9.03
CA PRO A 39 17.52 1.59 10.26
C PRO A 39 18.45 2.05 11.39
N ASP A 40 19.69 2.42 11.06
CA ASP A 40 20.67 2.90 12.05
C ASP A 40 20.26 4.25 12.65
N GLN A 41 19.76 5.17 11.83
CA GLN A 41 19.26 6.48 12.30
C GLN A 41 18.06 6.30 13.24
N ILE A 42 17.18 5.35 12.94
CA ILE A 42 16.02 5.05 13.78
C ILE A 42 16.47 4.51 15.13
N VAL A 43 17.41 3.55 15.14
CA VAL A 43 17.95 2.98 16.40
C VAL A 43 18.66 4.04 17.23
N GLU A 44 19.52 4.83 16.60
CA GLU A 44 20.26 5.91 17.27
C GLU A 44 19.29 6.91 17.93
N ARG A 45 18.25 7.32 17.20
CA ARG A 45 17.26 8.27 17.70
C ARG A 45 16.45 7.72 18.87
N HIS A 46 15.97 6.50 18.77
CA HIS A 46 15.02 5.93 19.73
C HIS A 46 15.66 5.09 20.82
N GLY A 47 16.99 4.93 20.80
CA GLY A 47 17.71 4.05 21.73
C GLY A 47 17.40 2.56 21.53
N GLY A 48 16.93 2.17 20.34
CA GLY A 48 16.46 0.82 20.06
C GLY A 48 15.43 0.76 18.92
N ARG A 49 14.77 -0.39 18.77
CA ARG A 49 13.67 -0.57 17.81
C ARG A 49 12.42 0.17 18.27
N VAL A 50 11.61 0.60 17.30
CA VAL A 50 10.29 1.18 17.57
C VAL A 50 9.30 0.05 17.85
N HIS A 51 8.69 0.07 19.04
CA HIS A 51 7.71 -0.93 19.48
C HIS A 51 6.28 -0.38 19.64
N GLY A 52 6.07 0.90 19.31
CA GLY A 52 4.79 1.57 19.49
C GLY A 52 4.78 2.95 18.86
N ILE A 53 3.70 3.70 19.10
CA ILE A 53 3.55 5.07 18.61
C ILE A 53 4.66 5.96 19.19
N VAL A 54 5.31 6.72 18.32
CA VAL A 54 6.31 7.72 18.67
C VAL A 54 5.92 9.08 18.11
N GLY A 55 6.41 10.14 18.74
CA GLY A 55 6.21 11.50 18.27
C GLY A 55 6.95 11.81 16.97
N PRO A 56 6.67 12.98 16.36
CA PRO A 56 7.22 13.33 15.07
C PRO A 56 8.73 13.46 15.05
N TRP A 57 9.34 13.13 13.90
CA TRP A 57 10.80 13.19 13.78
C TRP A 57 11.37 14.58 14.09
N ASN A 58 10.68 15.65 13.70
CA ASN A 58 11.17 17.01 13.93
C ASN A 58 10.56 17.68 15.17
N GLY A 59 9.89 16.91 16.05
CA GLY A 59 9.20 17.45 17.23
C GLY A 59 8.24 18.58 16.85
N ASP A 60 8.19 19.61 17.68
CA ASP A 60 7.35 20.81 17.47
C ASP A 60 7.65 21.56 16.16
N ALA A 61 8.83 21.37 15.57
CA ALA A 61 9.23 22.00 14.32
C ALA A 61 8.72 21.26 13.06
N TRP A 62 7.90 20.21 13.19
CA TRP A 62 7.41 19.40 12.07
C TRP A 62 6.82 20.24 10.93
N ARG A 63 6.09 21.30 11.27
CA ARG A 63 5.38 22.16 10.30
C ARG A 63 6.32 22.92 9.37
N THR A 64 7.56 23.18 9.78
CA THR A 64 8.53 23.94 8.98
C THR A 64 9.76 23.13 8.58
N ALA A 65 10.00 21.97 9.21
CA ALA A 65 11.20 21.17 8.99
C ALA A 65 11.26 20.52 7.59
N ARG A 66 10.12 20.31 6.92
CA ARG A 66 10.03 19.78 5.56
C ARG A 66 9.07 20.63 4.72
N PRO A 67 9.53 21.74 4.11
CA PRO A 67 8.64 22.70 3.44
C PRO A 67 7.74 22.11 2.34
N ILE A 68 8.19 21.06 1.64
CA ILE A 68 7.41 20.39 0.59
C ILE A 68 6.39 19.36 1.13
N ALA A 69 6.57 18.94 2.38
CA ALA A 69 5.74 17.95 3.06
C ALA A 69 5.64 18.30 4.56
N PRO A 70 5.01 19.44 4.91
CA PRO A 70 4.91 19.92 6.28
C PRO A 70 3.82 19.14 7.02
N TYR A 71 4.09 17.88 7.30
CA TYR A 71 3.11 16.91 7.78
C TYR A 71 3.45 16.43 9.19
N HIS A 72 2.44 16.36 10.06
CA HIS A 72 2.59 15.87 11.43
C HIS A 72 2.63 14.33 11.46
N LYS A 73 3.72 13.75 10.96
CA LYS A 73 3.98 12.31 10.98
C LYS A 73 4.45 11.87 12.36
N GLY A 74 3.58 11.28 13.16
CA GLY A 74 3.83 10.86 14.54
C GLY A 74 2.55 10.82 15.36
N ASP A 75 2.65 10.49 16.64
CA ASP A 75 1.54 10.58 17.62
C ASP A 75 0.26 9.81 17.23
N GLY A 76 0.41 8.77 16.40
CA GLY A 76 -0.70 7.93 15.95
C GLY A 76 -1.45 8.48 14.74
N HIS A 77 -0.97 9.58 14.14
CA HIS A 77 -1.53 10.11 12.91
C HIS A 77 -1.27 9.17 11.73
N VAL A 78 -2.37 8.73 11.13
CA VAL A 78 -2.35 8.01 9.85
C VAL A 78 -2.01 8.96 8.70
N THR A 79 -1.49 8.40 7.61
CA THR A 79 -1.02 9.14 6.45
C THR A 79 -1.86 8.91 5.20
N ASP A 80 -1.35 9.29 4.02
CA ASP A 80 -2.06 9.16 2.76
C ASP A 80 -2.41 7.72 2.39
N ASP A 81 -1.66 6.72 2.87
CA ASP A 81 -1.99 5.30 2.75
C ASP A 81 -3.40 5.00 3.29
N THR A 82 -3.69 5.40 4.53
CA THR A 82 -5.02 5.22 5.14
C THR A 82 -6.06 6.13 4.50
N LEU A 83 -5.71 7.37 4.13
CA LEU A 83 -6.65 8.28 3.46
C LEU A 83 -7.14 7.70 2.12
N MET A 84 -6.22 7.15 1.32
CA MET A 84 -6.53 6.50 0.04
C MET A 84 -7.30 5.20 0.26
N THR A 85 -6.96 4.40 1.28
CA THR A 85 -7.71 3.20 1.66
C THR A 85 -9.15 3.53 2.01
N HIS A 86 -9.37 4.54 2.85
CA HIS A 86 -10.72 5.00 3.19
C HIS A 86 -11.46 5.58 1.98
N ALA A 87 -10.78 6.25 1.06
CA ALA A 87 -11.38 6.74 -0.17
C ALA A 87 -11.90 5.59 -1.04
N LEU A 88 -11.09 4.55 -1.24
CA LEU A 88 -11.51 3.36 -1.99
C LEU A 88 -12.68 2.63 -1.30
N VAL A 89 -12.67 2.52 0.03
CA VAL A 89 -13.80 1.94 0.80
C VAL A 89 -15.10 2.72 0.56
N ARG A 90 -15.04 4.06 0.48
CA ARG A 90 -16.22 4.88 0.17
C ARG A 90 -16.72 4.69 -1.25
N VAL A 91 -15.83 4.48 -2.22
CA VAL A 91 -16.22 4.15 -3.59
C VAL A 91 -16.97 2.81 -3.61
N TYR A 92 -16.44 1.77 -2.97
CA TYR A 92 -17.17 0.50 -2.82
C TYR A 92 -18.51 0.66 -2.11
N ALA A 93 -18.59 1.49 -1.06
CA ALA A 93 -19.84 1.76 -0.37
C ALA A 93 -20.89 2.45 -1.26
N THR A 94 -20.43 3.25 -2.23
CA THR A 94 -21.29 3.99 -3.16
C THR A 94 -21.72 3.11 -4.34
N VAL A 95 -20.76 2.47 -5.00
CA VAL A 95 -20.98 1.67 -6.21
C VAL A 95 -21.66 0.34 -5.90
N ARG A 96 -21.32 -0.27 -4.74
CA ARG A 96 -21.86 -1.56 -4.30
C ARG A 96 -21.64 -2.71 -5.30
N ASP A 97 -20.57 -2.62 -6.07
CA ASP A 97 -20.13 -3.60 -7.05
C ASP A 97 -18.59 -3.62 -7.14
N HIS A 98 -18.05 -4.54 -7.93
CA HIS A 98 -16.64 -4.54 -8.34
C HIS A 98 -16.32 -3.27 -9.14
N LEU A 99 -15.10 -2.76 -8.95
CA LEU A 99 -14.66 -1.49 -9.49
C LEU A 99 -13.69 -1.69 -10.65
N ASP A 100 -13.66 -0.73 -11.56
CA ASP A 100 -12.72 -0.66 -12.66
C ASP A 100 -12.05 0.72 -12.72
N ALA A 101 -11.27 0.99 -13.76
CA ALA A 101 -10.68 2.31 -13.97
C ALA A 101 -11.72 3.45 -14.10
N TYR A 102 -12.96 3.17 -14.54
CA TYR A 102 -14.00 4.19 -14.66
C TYR A 102 -14.60 4.54 -13.30
N ALA A 103 -14.74 3.57 -12.39
CA ALA A 103 -15.10 3.88 -11.01
C ALA A 103 -14.09 4.83 -10.33
N VAL A 104 -12.81 4.76 -10.70
CA VAL A 104 -11.81 5.73 -10.26
C VAL A 104 -12.12 7.12 -10.79
N ALA A 105 -12.46 7.25 -12.07
CA ALA A 105 -12.78 8.53 -12.70
C ALA A 105 -14.11 9.13 -12.20
N ASP A 106 -15.13 8.29 -12.04
CA ASP A 106 -16.50 8.71 -11.72
C ASP A 106 -16.71 8.94 -10.22
N HIS A 107 -15.90 8.32 -9.36
CA HIS A 107 -16.10 8.36 -7.90
C HIS A 107 -14.85 8.71 -7.11
N LEU A 108 -13.71 8.04 -7.31
CA LEU A 108 -12.52 8.27 -6.48
C LEU A 108 -11.94 9.67 -6.71
N VAL A 109 -11.68 10.03 -7.96
CA VAL A 109 -11.12 11.35 -8.33
C VAL A 109 -12.02 12.49 -7.85
N PRO A 110 -13.35 12.47 -8.07
CA PRO A 110 -14.25 13.46 -7.48
C PRO A 110 -14.19 13.54 -5.96
N ASP A 111 -14.15 12.41 -5.23
CA ASP A 111 -14.08 12.41 -3.76
C ASP A 111 -12.80 13.10 -3.25
N LEU A 112 -11.66 12.85 -3.90
CA LEU A 112 -10.38 13.49 -3.54
C LEU A 112 -10.40 15.01 -3.72
N MET A 113 -11.22 15.52 -4.63
CA MET A 113 -11.25 16.92 -5.06
C MET A 113 -12.35 17.77 -4.41
N THR A 114 -13.42 17.15 -3.92
CA THR A 114 -14.66 17.90 -3.60
C THR A 114 -15.14 17.76 -2.16
N ASN A 115 -14.69 16.74 -1.43
CA ASN A 115 -15.19 16.45 -0.08
C ASN A 115 -14.10 16.71 0.97
N PRO A 116 -14.10 17.88 1.66
CA PRO A 116 -13.18 18.13 2.76
C PRO A 116 -13.37 17.14 3.90
N ARG A 117 -12.28 16.76 4.55
CA ARG A 117 -12.24 15.83 5.68
C ARG A 117 -11.17 16.27 6.66
N TRP A 118 -11.31 15.87 7.91
CA TRP A 118 -10.21 15.97 8.87
C TRP A 118 -9.02 15.12 8.39
N ILE A 119 -7.87 15.77 8.18
CA ILE A 119 -6.61 15.13 7.83
C ILE A 119 -5.67 15.21 9.04
N PRO A 120 -5.38 14.09 9.74
CA PRO A 120 -4.59 14.11 10.97
C PRO A 120 -3.22 14.78 10.82
N GLU A 121 -2.47 14.47 9.76
CA GLU A 121 -1.15 15.07 9.52
C GLU A 121 -1.16 16.57 9.19
N LEU A 122 -2.32 17.12 8.80
CA LEU A 122 -2.48 18.57 8.61
C LEU A 122 -3.08 19.24 9.85
N GLU A 123 -3.65 18.45 10.76
CA GLU A 123 -4.45 18.92 11.89
C GLU A 123 -5.53 19.91 11.45
N ALA A 124 -6.14 19.65 10.30
CA ALA A 124 -7.10 20.54 9.67
C ALA A 124 -8.11 19.78 8.80
N GLU A 125 -9.26 20.39 8.58
CA GLU A 125 -10.15 20.01 7.49
C GLU A 125 -9.56 20.47 6.16
N ALA A 126 -9.36 19.53 5.23
CA ALA A 126 -8.83 19.80 3.91
C ALA A 126 -9.31 18.75 2.90
N LEU A 127 -9.16 19.07 1.62
CA LEU A 127 -9.34 18.08 0.56
C LEU A 127 -8.24 17.01 0.64
N PRO A 128 -8.55 15.71 0.52
CA PRO A 128 -7.54 14.66 0.45
C PRO A 128 -6.44 14.95 -0.58
N LEU A 129 -6.81 15.55 -1.73
CA LEU A 129 -5.88 15.98 -2.78
C LEU A 129 -4.73 16.86 -2.27
N HIS A 130 -4.94 17.67 -1.23
CA HIS A 130 -3.89 18.53 -0.71
C HIS A 130 -2.80 17.74 0.03
N ARG A 131 -3.17 16.62 0.67
CA ARG A 131 -2.23 15.80 1.43
C ARG A 131 -1.57 14.70 0.61
N VAL A 132 -2.31 13.96 -0.22
CA VAL A 132 -1.77 12.76 -0.90
C VAL A 132 -0.48 13.06 -1.68
N PHE A 133 0.39 12.06 -1.83
CA PHE A 133 1.66 12.25 -2.53
C PHE A 133 1.47 12.51 -4.04
N LEU A 134 2.54 12.93 -4.71
CA LEU A 134 2.51 13.37 -6.11
C LEU A 134 1.98 12.27 -7.06
N ALA A 135 2.25 11.00 -6.75
CA ALA A 135 1.75 9.87 -7.52
C ALA A 135 0.22 9.79 -7.49
N GLU A 136 -0.42 10.08 -6.36
CA GLU A 136 -1.87 10.08 -6.23
C GLU A 136 -2.47 11.35 -6.83
N LYS A 137 -1.79 12.51 -6.72
CA LYS A 137 -2.19 13.74 -7.44
C LYS A 137 -2.22 13.56 -8.95
N TRP A 138 -1.44 12.61 -9.49
CA TRP A 138 -1.44 12.23 -10.90
C TRP A 138 -2.83 11.77 -11.38
N LEU A 139 -3.60 11.08 -10.54
CA LEU A 139 -4.98 10.67 -10.86
C LEU A 139 -5.81 11.88 -11.28
N VAL A 140 -5.80 12.93 -10.45
CA VAL A 140 -6.50 14.18 -10.72
C VAL A 140 -5.91 14.89 -11.94
N ALA A 141 -4.58 14.97 -12.03
CA ALA A 141 -3.92 15.63 -13.15
C ALA A 141 -4.27 14.99 -14.50
N ARG A 142 -4.32 13.65 -14.59
CA ARG A 142 -4.54 12.92 -15.84
C ARG A 142 -6.01 12.75 -16.18
N ILE A 143 -6.84 12.38 -15.20
CA ILE A 143 -8.23 12.03 -15.45
C ILE A 143 -9.08 13.31 -15.47
N HIS A 144 -8.97 14.15 -14.44
CA HIS A 144 -9.81 15.33 -14.33
C HIS A 144 -9.36 16.46 -15.28
N TYR A 145 -8.07 16.80 -15.29
CA TYR A 145 -7.57 17.90 -16.12
C TYR A 145 -7.06 17.46 -17.49
N GLY A 146 -6.44 16.29 -17.56
CA GLY A 146 -5.90 15.74 -18.80
C GLY A 146 -6.93 15.03 -19.67
N HIS A 147 -8.11 14.70 -19.11
CA HIS A 147 -9.19 13.97 -19.79
C HIS A 147 -8.71 12.67 -20.47
N VAL A 148 -7.68 12.06 -19.91
CA VAL A 148 -7.08 10.83 -20.43
C VAL A 148 -8.03 9.65 -20.15
N ASP A 149 -8.06 8.67 -21.06
CA ASP A 149 -8.78 7.42 -20.81
C ASP A 149 -8.32 6.81 -19.47
N PRO A 150 -9.25 6.53 -18.53
CA PRO A 150 -8.89 6.01 -17.22
C PRO A 150 -8.07 4.71 -17.28
N ARG A 151 -8.23 3.86 -18.31
CA ARG A 151 -7.46 2.60 -18.42
C ARG A 151 -5.98 2.81 -18.69
N GLU A 152 -5.60 3.98 -19.19
CA GLU A 152 -4.24 4.35 -19.57
C GLU A 152 -3.67 5.51 -18.73
N ALA A 153 -4.48 6.11 -17.85
CA ALA A 153 -4.12 7.32 -17.13
C ALA A 153 -2.87 7.15 -16.22
N GLY A 154 -2.62 5.94 -15.72
CA GLY A 154 -1.44 5.62 -14.91
C GLY A 154 -0.10 5.58 -15.68
N VAL A 155 -0.14 5.59 -17.02
CA VAL A 155 1.08 5.65 -17.83
C VAL A 155 1.75 7.02 -17.69
N GLY A 156 3.06 7.00 -17.41
CA GLY A 156 3.87 8.20 -17.21
C GLY A 156 3.93 8.69 -15.76
N ASN A 157 3.23 8.03 -14.83
CA ASN A 157 3.30 8.37 -13.42
C ASN A 157 4.66 8.00 -12.81
N ILE A 158 4.92 8.51 -11.61
CA ILE A 158 6.03 8.16 -10.73
C ILE A 158 5.79 6.73 -10.23
N VAL A 159 6.54 5.76 -10.77
CA VAL A 159 6.35 4.35 -10.38
C VAL A 159 6.84 4.13 -8.94
N ASN A 160 5.91 3.83 -8.04
CA ASN A 160 6.13 3.60 -6.62
C ASN A 160 5.04 2.66 -6.05
N CYS A 161 4.96 2.52 -4.73
CA CYS A 161 3.93 1.71 -4.06
C CYS A 161 2.54 2.37 -3.97
N GLY A 162 2.36 3.56 -4.53
CA GLY A 162 1.16 4.39 -4.34
C GLY A 162 -0.15 3.72 -4.71
N ALA A 163 -0.17 2.87 -5.76
CA ALA A 163 -1.35 2.06 -6.06
C ALA A 163 -1.52 0.86 -5.11
N ALA A 164 -0.43 0.23 -4.70
CA ALA A 164 -0.49 -0.94 -3.84
C ALA A 164 -0.95 -0.57 -2.41
N MET A 165 -0.50 0.56 -1.86
CA MET A 165 -0.72 0.90 -0.45
C MET A 165 -2.19 0.94 -0.02
N TYR A 166 -3.12 1.20 -0.95
CA TYR A 166 -4.56 1.26 -0.66
C TYR A 166 -5.37 0.10 -1.26
N MET A 167 -4.73 -0.97 -1.72
CA MET A 167 -5.42 -2.04 -2.48
C MET A 167 -6.00 -3.18 -1.62
N ALA A 168 -5.81 -3.13 -0.30
CA ALA A 168 -6.39 -4.11 0.63
C ALA A 168 -7.93 -4.24 0.50
N PRO A 169 -8.73 -3.17 0.35
CA PRO A 169 -10.18 -3.27 0.14
C PRO A 169 -10.57 -4.13 -1.06
N VAL A 170 -9.82 -4.08 -2.17
CA VAL A 170 -10.10 -4.92 -3.35
C VAL A 170 -9.96 -6.40 -3.01
N GLY A 171 -8.89 -6.76 -2.29
CA GLY A 171 -8.69 -8.13 -1.82
C GLY A 171 -9.77 -8.61 -0.85
N LEU A 172 -10.27 -7.71 0.03
CA LEU A 172 -11.32 -8.03 0.99
C LEU A 172 -12.70 -8.22 0.32
N VAL A 173 -13.03 -7.40 -0.68
CA VAL A 173 -14.26 -7.57 -1.49
C VAL A 173 -14.23 -8.89 -2.27
N ASN A 174 -13.04 -9.31 -2.71
CA ASN A 174 -12.79 -10.58 -3.39
C ASN A 174 -12.30 -11.69 -2.44
N ALA A 175 -12.77 -11.71 -1.18
CA ALA A 175 -12.32 -12.69 -0.19
C ALA A 175 -12.37 -14.13 -0.73
N ALA A 176 -11.26 -14.86 -0.58
CA ALA A 176 -11.05 -16.22 -1.11
C ALA A 176 -11.12 -16.36 -2.66
N ALA A 177 -11.13 -15.25 -3.41
CA ALA A 177 -11.11 -15.21 -4.87
C ALA A 177 -9.88 -14.44 -5.41
N PRO A 178 -8.64 -14.92 -5.17
CA PRO A 178 -7.42 -14.15 -5.46
C PRO A 178 -7.20 -13.80 -6.94
N ARG A 179 -7.69 -14.62 -7.87
CA ARG A 179 -7.61 -14.30 -9.32
C ARG A 179 -8.50 -13.11 -9.70
N ALA A 180 -9.70 -13.03 -9.10
CA ALA A 180 -10.61 -11.91 -9.32
C ALA A 180 -10.05 -10.63 -8.68
N ALA A 181 -9.53 -10.73 -7.44
CA ALA A 181 -8.86 -9.63 -6.76
C ALA A 181 -7.69 -9.05 -7.58
N TYR A 182 -6.85 -9.93 -8.14
CA TYR A 182 -5.75 -9.53 -9.00
C TYR A 182 -6.23 -8.78 -10.25
N ALA A 183 -7.24 -9.30 -10.94
CA ALA A 183 -7.78 -8.69 -12.15
C ALA A 183 -8.42 -7.32 -11.88
N GLU A 184 -9.24 -7.21 -10.83
CA GLU A 184 -9.90 -5.96 -10.45
C GLU A 184 -8.87 -4.90 -10.02
N ALA A 185 -7.91 -5.26 -9.17
CA ALA A 185 -6.86 -4.34 -8.75
C ALA A 185 -5.98 -3.88 -9.92
N LEU A 186 -5.72 -4.74 -10.91
CA LEU A 186 -5.02 -4.31 -12.13
C LEU A 186 -5.85 -3.32 -12.95
N ASP A 187 -7.17 -3.47 -13.03
CA ASP A 187 -8.04 -2.52 -13.75
C ASP A 187 -8.04 -1.16 -13.04
N ILE A 188 -8.37 -1.14 -11.74
CA ILE A 188 -8.35 0.06 -10.88
C ILE A 188 -6.97 0.74 -10.93
N ALA A 189 -5.89 0.00 -10.74
CA ALA A 189 -4.54 0.55 -10.75
C ALA A 189 -4.11 1.06 -12.12
N GLY A 190 -4.77 0.66 -13.22
CA GLY A 190 -4.51 1.22 -14.55
C GLY A 190 -4.73 2.73 -14.64
N ALA A 191 -5.64 3.25 -13.81
CA ALA A 191 -5.89 4.68 -13.67
C ALA A 191 -4.77 5.42 -12.93
N HIS A 192 -4.06 4.73 -12.04
CA HIS A 192 -3.10 5.35 -11.12
C HIS A 192 -1.64 5.08 -11.50
N GLN A 193 -1.29 3.82 -11.77
CA GLN A 193 0.07 3.35 -11.89
C GLN A 193 0.30 2.57 -13.18
N SER A 194 1.58 2.36 -13.47
CA SER A 194 2.03 1.49 -14.54
C SER A 194 3.11 0.55 -14.02
N SER A 195 3.55 -0.41 -14.84
CA SER A 195 4.68 -1.29 -14.51
C SER A 195 4.52 -2.08 -13.21
N TYR A 196 5.61 -2.27 -12.46
CA TYR A 196 5.69 -2.94 -11.18
C TYR A 196 4.85 -2.25 -10.12
N GLY A 197 4.56 -0.96 -10.23
CA GLY A 197 3.60 -0.26 -9.35
C GLY A 197 2.17 -0.78 -9.54
N ARG A 198 1.77 -1.00 -10.80
CA ARG A 198 0.47 -1.61 -11.14
C ARG A 198 0.45 -3.10 -10.80
N GLU A 199 1.51 -3.82 -11.17
CA GLU A 199 1.65 -5.26 -10.89
C GLU A 199 1.60 -5.55 -9.38
N ALA A 200 2.33 -4.76 -8.57
CA ALA A 200 2.35 -4.91 -7.12
C ALA A 200 0.97 -4.69 -6.49
N ALA A 201 0.17 -3.75 -7.01
CA ALA A 201 -1.20 -3.55 -6.54
C ALA A 201 -2.08 -4.78 -6.80
N GLY A 202 -1.98 -5.37 -8.00
CA GLY A 202 -2.65 -6.63 -8.34
C GLY A 202 -2.24 -7.78 -7.41
N VAL A 203 -0.94 -7.97 -7.21
CA VAL A 203 -0.42 -9.05 -6.37
C VAL A 203 -0.82 -8.86 -4.89
N LEU A 204 -0.78 -7.63 -4.36
CA LEU A 204 -1.19 -7.37 -2.99
C LEU A 204 -2.68 -7.66 -2.77
N ALA A 205 -3.55 -7.24 -3.69
CA ALA A 205 -4.98 -7.54 -3.61
C ALA A 205 -5.23 -9.06 -3.63
N ALA A 206 -4.51 -9.80 -4.47
CA ALA A 206 -4.56 -11.25 -4.50
C ALA A 206 -4.07 -11.89 -3.19
N ALA A 207 -3.02 -11.33 -2.58
CA ALA A 207 -2.50 -11.79 -1.29
C ALA A 207 -3.54 -11.63 -0.18
N VAL A 208 -4.19 -10.47 -0.12
CA VAL A 208 -5.25 -10.18 0.87
C VAL A 208 -6.46 -11.10 0.66
N ALA A 209 -6.89 -11.29 -0.58
CA ALA A 209 -7.97 -12.23 -0.92
C ALA A 209 -7.61 -13.67 -0.52
N ALA A 210 -6.39 -14.11 -0.81
CA ALA A 210 -5.89 -15.44 -0.45
C ALA A 210 -5.86 -15.63 1.07
N ALA A 211 -5.43 -14.62 1.83
CA ALA A 211 -5.40 -14.63 3.29
C ALA A 211 -6.80 -14.72 3.93
N CYS A 212 -7.86 -14.42 3.18
CA CYS A 212 -9.24 -14.62 3.62
C CYS A 212 -9.74 -16.06 3.43
N THR A 213 -8.98 -16.93 2.76
CA THR A 213 -9.34 -18.35 2.59
C THR A 213 -9.30 -19.07 3.94
N PRO A 214 -10.33 -19.88 4.30
CA PRO A 214 -10.28 -20.70 5.50
C PRO A 214 -9.03 -21.59 5.53
N GLY A 215 -8.26 -21.53 6.62
CA GLY A 215 -7.01 -22.28 6.76
C GLY A 215 -5.81 -21.70 5.99
N ALA A 216 -5.91 -20.47 5.46
CA ALA A 216 -4.77 -19.81 4.81
C ALA A 216 -3.55 -19.74 5.73
N THR A 217 -2.40 -20.10 5.19
CA THR A 217 -1.07 -19.98 5.78
C THR A 217 -0.22 -18.98 4.99
N PRO A 218 0.88 -18.45 5.56
CA PRO A 218 1.84 -17.64 4.80
C PRO A 218 2.28 -18.32 3.50
N ASP A 219 2.61 -19.62 3.52
CA ASP A 219 3.00 -20.37 2.33
C ASP A 219 1.90 -20.43 1.26
N SER A 220 0.64 -20.62 1.67
CA SER A 220 -0.48 -20.64 0.72
C SER A 220 -0.70 -19.28 0.04
N VAL A 221 -0.48 -18.19 0.78
CA VAL A 221 -0.59 -16.82 0.28
C VAL A 221 0.57 -16.51 -0.67
N ILE A 222 1.81 -16.85 -0.28
CA ILE A 222 3.00 -16.70 -1.13
C ILE A 222 2.85 -17.50 -2.42
N SER A 223 2.44 -18.77 -2.34
CA SER A 223 2.18 -19.62 -3.50
C SER A 223 1.16 -19.00 -4.46
N THR A 224 0.09 -18.41 -3.91
CA THR A 224 -0.91 -17.69 -4.70
C THR A 224 -0.31 -16.47 -5.39
N CYS A 225 0.45 -15.65 -4.67
CA CYS A 225 1.15 -14.48 -5.21
C CYS A 225 2.08 -14.87 -6.36
N LEU A 226 2.93 -15.89 -6.14
CA LEU A 226 3.82 -16.42 -7.16
C LEU A 226 3.07 -16.97 -8.37
N SER A 227 1.89 -17.58 -8.19
CA SER A 227 1.11 -18.08 -9.34
C SER A 227 0.56 -16.97 -10.26
N LEU A 228 0.42 -15.75 -9.74
CA LEU A 228 -0.19 -14.61 -10.44
C LEU A 228 0.84 -13.62 -10.93
N ALA A 229 1.79 -13.25 -10.06
CA ALA A 229 2.84 -12.27 -10.33
C ALA A 229 3.62 -12.58 -11.61
N LYS A 230 3.96 -11.52 -12.34
CA LYS A 230 4.71 -11.56 -13.59
C LYS A 230 6.11 -10.94 -13.45
N ASP A 231 6.98 -11.31 -14.40
CA ASP A 231 8.28 -10.67 -14.67
C ASP A 231 9.14 -10.40 -13.43
N GLY A 232 9.72 -9.20 -13.33
CA GLY A 232 10.57 -8.79 -12.22
C GLY A 232 9.86 -8.78 -10.86
N THR A 233 8.55 -8.51 -10.82
CA THR A 233 7.77 -8.57 -9.58
C THR A 233 7.70 -9.99 -9.04
N ARG A 234 7.48 -10.99 -9.92
CA ARG A 234 7.53 -12.41 -9.54
C ARG A 234 8.89 -12.79 -8.99
N ALA A 235 9.96 -12.46 -9.73
CA ALA A 235 11.33 -12.80 -9.34
C ALA A 235 11.72 -12.17 -8.00
N ALA A 236 11.31 -10.92 -7.76
CA ALA A 236 11.54 -10.25 -6.48
C ALA A 236 10.83 -10.94 -5.31
N ILE A 237 9.56 -11.34 -5.50
CA ILE A 237 8.78 -12.04 -4.47
C ILE A 237 9.40 -13.40 -4.18
N GLU A 238 9.69 -14.18 -5.22
CA GLU A 238 10.31 -15.51 -5.09
C GLU A 238 11.61 -15.42 -4.30
N ARG A 239 12.52 -14.54 -4.72
CA ARG A 239 13.82 -14.39 -4.06
C ARG A 239 13.71 -13.91 -2.62
N THR A 240 12.82 -12.96 -2.35
CA THR A 240 12.64 -12.41 -1.00
C THR A 240 12.00 -13.45 -0.07
N CYS A 241 11.01 -14.20 -0.56
CA CYS A 241 10.34 -15.25 0.23
C CYS A 241 11.25 -16.47 0.48
N GLU A 242 12.08 -16.87 -0.48
CA GLU A 242 13.09 -17.91 -0.27
C GLU A 242 14.04 -17.55 0.88
N VAL A 243 14.54 -16.32 0.89
CA VAL A 243 15.41 -15.84 1.96
C VAL A 243 14.65 -15.75 3.27
N ALA A 244 13.44 -15.18 3.27
CA ALA A 244 12.60 -15.08 4.47
C ALA A 244 12.36 -16.44 5.14
N GLY A 245 12.15 -17.50 4.35
CA GLY A 245 11.87 -18.85 4.86
C GLY A 245 13.02 -19.49 5.67
N ALA A 246 14.24 -18.94 5.59
CA ALA A 246 15.38 -19.37 6.40
C ALA A 246 15.44 -18.72 7.79
N HIS A 247 14.55 -17.76 8.08
CA HIS A 247 14.56 -16.98 9.31
C HIS A 247 13.29 -17.17 10.13
N THR A 248 13.45 -17.28 11.46
CA THR A 248 12.33 -17.34 12.42
C THR A 248 12.18 -16.04 13.23
N ASP A 249 13.11 -15.10 13.07
CA ASP A 249 13.15 -13.83 13.79
C ASP A 249 13.50 -12.68 12.83
N PHE A 250 12.82 -11.55 13.00
CA PHE A 250 12.93 -10.42 12.09
C PHE A 250 14.32 -9.79 12.12
N GLU A 251 15.01 -9.73 13.27
CA GLU A 251 16.34 -9.12 13.38
C GLU A 251 17.34 -9.86 12.49
N SER A 252 17.31 -11.19 12.54
CA SER A 252 18.16 -12.03 11.70
C SER A 252 17.87 -11.89 10.20
N ALA A 253 16.65 -11.47 9.83
CA ALA A 253 16.18 -11.38 8.46
C ALA A 253 16.45 -10.00 7.81
N LEU A 254 16.67 -8.93 8.58
CA LEU A 254 16.74 -7.56 8.05
C LEU A 254 17.77 -7.38 6.91
N ALA A 255 19.03 -7.75 7.16
CA ALA A 255 20.10 -7.60 6.18
C ALA A 255 19.96 -8.59 5.00
N PRO A 256 19.70 -9.89 5.22
CA PRO A 256 19.47 -10.83 4.13
C PRO A 256 18.31 -10.44 3.20
N LEU A 257 17.18 -9.98 3.74
CA LEU A 257 16.05 -9.54 2.93
C LEU A 257 16.39 -8.28 2.12
N ARG A 258 17.13 -7.35 2.71
CA ARG A 258 17.57 -6.15 1.98
C ARG A 258 18.53 -6.49 0.84
N GLU A 259 19.44 -7.44 1.05
CA GLU A 259 20.32 -7.94 -0.01
C GLU A 259 19.52 -8.64 -1.12
N ALA A 260 18.55 -9.48 -0.74
CA ALA A 260 17.71 -10.24 -1.67
C ALA A 260 16.92 -9.34 -2.63
N VAL A 261 16.40 -8.19 -2.15
CA VAL A 261 15.60 -7.27 -2.97
C VAL A 261 16.47 -6.33 -3.83
N THR A 262 17.76 -6.18 -3.51
CA THR A 262 18.67 -5.20 -4.15
C THR A 262 18.69 -5.27 -5.68
N PRO A 263 18.71 -6.45 -6.34
CA PRO A 263 18.68 -6.54 -7.81
C PRO A 263 17.42 -5.96 -8.46
N TYR A 264 16.32 -5.87 -7.69
CA TYR A 264 15.01 -5.40 -8.15
C TYR A 264 14.72 -3.97 -7.71
N ASP A 265 15.57 -3.39 -6.86
CA ASP A 265 15.48 -2.00 -6.42
C ASP A 265 16.06 -1.07 -7.50
N THR A 266 15.18 -0.49 -8.30
CA THR A 266 15.59 0.44 -9.36
C THR A 266 16.14 1.77 -8.82
N VAL A 267 15.74 2.18 -7.60
CA VAL A 267 16.18 3.45 -7.00
C VAL A 267 17.60 3.31 -6.45
N GLY A 268 17.95 2.14 -5.93
CA GLY A 268 19.25 1.85 -5.35
C GLY A 268 19.36 2.23 -3.86
N PRO A 269 20.53 2.02 -3.25
CA PRO A 269 20.69 2.10 -1.79
C PRO A 269 20.67 3.53 -1.22
N ASP A 270 21.01 4.54 -2.02
CA ASP A 270 20.93 5.94 -1.63
C ASP A 270 19.75 6.62 -2.31
N TYR A 271 18.62 6.68 -1.59
CA TYR A 271 17.40 7.30 -2.09
C TYR A 271 17.59 8.76 -2.53
N ARG A 272 18.51 9.52 -1.90
CA ARG A 272 18.78 10.92 -2.27
C ARG A 272 19.67 11.05 -3.50
N ARG A 273 20.31 9.95 -3.92
CA ARG A 273 21.13 9.86 -5.13
C ARG A 273 20.72 8.62 -5.95
N PRO A 274 19.52 8.63 -6.58
CA PRO A 274 18.99 7.48 -7.29
C PRO A 274 19.98 6.94 -8.33
N SER A 275 20.08 5.61 -8.41
CA SER A 275 20.92 4.93 -9.38
C SER A 275 20.48 5.26 -10.81
N LEU A 276 21.35 5.03 -11.80
CA LEU A 276 20.96 5.14 -13.22
C LEU A 276 19.80 4.18 -13.59
N GLY A 277 19.63 3.09 -12.83
CA GLY A 277 18.52 2.16 -12.96
C GLY A 277 17.15 2.82 -12.73
N ALA A 278 17.08 3.86 -11.90
CA ALA A 278 15.85 4.58 -11.58
C ALA A 278 15.25 5.32 -12.80
N ARG A 279 16.08 5.52 -13.84
CA ARG A 279 15.70 6.17 -15.09
C ARG A 279 15.28 5.17 -16.17
N ARG A 280 15.41 3.86 -15.91
CA ARG A 280 15.04 2.84 -16.89
C ARG A 280 13.53 2.85 -17.08
N PRO A 281 13.06 2.71 -18.33
CA PRO A 281 11.67 2.38 -18.57
C PRO A 281 11.32 1.12 -17.82
N SER A 282 10.04 1.02 -17.55
CA SER A 282 9.44 0.20 -16.51
C SER A 282 9.45 -1.32 -16.79
N ARG A 283 10.28 -1.80 -17.73
CA ARG A 283 10.48 -3.21 -18.05
C ARG A 283 11.97 -3.50 -18.27
N LEU A 284 12.49 -4.49 -17.55
CA LEU A 284 13.68 -5.28 -17.89
C LEU A 284 13.20 -6.69 -18.25
#